data_AF-Q07GW3-F1
#
_entry.id   AF-Q07GW3-F1
#
_cell.length_a   1.000
_cell.length_b   1.000
_cell.length_c   1.000
_cell.angle_alpha   90.00
_cell.angle_beta   90.00
_cell.angle_gamma   90.00
#
_symmetry.space_group_name_H-M   'P 1'
#
loop_
_entity.id
_entity.type
_entity.pdbx_description
1 polymer ?
#
loop_
_entity_poly.entity_id
_entity_poly.type
_entity_poly.pdbx_seq_one_letter_code
_entity_poly.pdbx_strand_id
1 'polypeptide(L)'
;MPTQSFIPTSSPTEAAWPRGGSGFPTDCIAGDGYGFETALCMIESQSPRLRPPADDIALRDIVEPGARHAVALSMRTALVEKLLGCTEIAVGHRRALRATALIVVDELIATLGPDAQRRANDPTISATEQNAARGSLAAAQRLAERLRATLHPFCSGIVWC
;
A
#
# COMPACT_ATOMS: atom_id res chain seq x y z
N MET A 1 -53.84 -13.39 31.18
CA MET A 1 -53.50 -13.26 29.75
C MET A 1 -52.82 -11.90 29.51
N PRO A 2 -51.91 -11.81 28.52
CA PRO A 2 -50.54 -11.31 28.72
C PRO A 2 -50.29 -9.91 28.12
N THR A 3 -49.17 -9.25 28.47
CA THR A 3 -48.23 -8.72 27.46
C THR A 3 -46.84 -8.54 28.06
N GLN A 4 -45.86 -9.25 27.51
CA GLN A 4 -44.44 -8.98 27.68
C GLN A 4 -44.10 -7.65 26.97
N SER A 5 -43.18 -6.86 27.51
CA SER A 5 -42.41 -5.91 26.70
C SER A 5 -40.93 -6.17 26.92
N PHE A 6 -40.33 -6.60 25.81
CA PHE A 6 -38.93 -6.88 25.58
C PHE A 6 -38.28 -5.56 25.18
N ILE A 7 -37.25 -5.11 25.89
CA ILE A 7 -36.24 -4.20 25.31
C ILE A 7 -34.86 -4.77 25.70
N PRO A 8 -34.03 -5.15 24.71
CA PRO A 8 -32.75 -5.80 24.94
C PRO A 8 -31.72 -4.82 25.47
N THR A 9 -31.01 -5.26 26.51
CA THR A 9 -29.69 -4.77 26.91
C THR A 9 -28.67 -5.20 25.86
N SER A 10 -28.22 -4.26 25.03
CA SER A 10 -26.94 -4.40 24.36
C SER A 10 -26.40 -3.00 24.08
N SER A 11 -25.58 -2.54 25.01
CA SER A 11 -24.59 -1.48 24.79
C SER A 11 -23.84 -1.80 23.49
N PRO A 12 -23.51 -0.81 22.65
CA PRO A 12 -22.62 -1.05 21.53
C PRO A 12 -21.30 -1.54 22.09
N THR A 13 -20.97 -2.79 21.80
CA THR A 13 -19.68 -3.39 22.08
C THR A 13 -18.64 -2.45 21.51
N GLU A 14 -17.87 -1.81 22.39
CA GLU A 14 -16.59 -1.21 22.06
C GLU A 14 -15.86 -2.22 21.17
N ALA A 15 -15.64 -1.86 19.91
CA ALA A 15 -14.71 -2.56 19.05
C ALA A 15 -13.36 -2.48 19.75
N ALA A 16 -13.03 -3.52 20.51
CA ALA A 16 -11.79 -3.65 21.21
C ALA A 16 -10.68 -3.74 20.16
N TRP A 17 -9.98 -2.63 19.98
CA TRP A 17 -8.72 -2.60 19.24
C TRP A 17 -7.76 -3.61 19.91
N PRO A 18 -7.19 -4.58 19.19
CA PRO A 18 -6.20 -5.47 19.77
C PRO A 18 -4.96 -4.65 20.15
N ARG A 19 -4.81 -4.36 21.43
CA ARG A 19 -3.59 -3.81 22.02
C ARG A 19 -2.57 -4.94 22.13
N GLY A 20 -1.69 -5.07 21.16
CA GLY A 20 -0.49 -5.89 21.30
C GLY A 20 -0.13 -6.68 20.06
N GLY A 21 0.71 -6.10 19.21
CA GLY A 21 1.28 -6.71 18.02
C GLY A 21 1.82 -5.60 17.13
N SER A 22 3.01 -5.75 16.59
CA SER A 22 3.82 -4.70 15.93
C SER A 22 3.09 -3.88 14.85
N GLY A 23 2.42 -2.81 15.26
CA GLY A 23 2.27 -1.54 14.54
C GLY A 23 1.78 -1.55 13.09
N PHE A 24 1.15 -2.61 12.58
CA PHE A 24 0.53 -2.62 11.25
C PHE A 24 -0.78 -3.43 11.29
N PRO A 25 -1.91 -2.85 10.84
CA PRO A 25 -3.21 -3.52 10.82
C PRO A 25 -3.32 -4.46 9.60
N THR A 26 -2.32 -5.31 9.37
CA THR A 26 -2.39 -6.33 8.31
C THR A 26 -3.08 -7.61 8.76
N ASP A 27 -3.20 -7.82 10.07
CA ASP A 27 -3.66 -9.07 10.65
C ASP A 27 -5.19 -9.09 10.88
N CYS A 28 -5.90 -8.04 10.44
CA CYS A 28 -7.31 -7.81 10.79
C CYS A 28 -8.21 -7.49 9.59
N ILE A 29 -7.77 -7.68 8.34
CA ILE A 29 -8.64 -7.49 7.17
C ILE A 29 -9.55 -8.72 7.00
N ALA A 30 -10.26 -9.08 8.06
CA ALA A 30 -11.26 -10.13 8.10
C ALA A 30 -12.62 -9.47 8.23
N GLY A 31 -13.45 -9.56 7.18
CA GLY A 31 -14.81 -9.03 7.19
C GLY A 31 -15.29 -8.50 5.86
N ASP A 32 -16.39 -9.07 5.41
CA ASP A 32 -17.15 -8.72 4.22
C ASP A 32 -17.43 -7.21 4.22
N GLY A 33 -17.05 -6.52 3.14
CA GLY A 33 -17.20 -5.07 2.98
C GLY A 33 -16.08 -4.24 3.62
N TYR A 34 -16.03 -4.19 4.96
CA TYR A 34 -15.15 -3.25 5.69
C TYR A 34 -13.65 -3.55 5.50
N GLY A 35 -13.28 -4.82 5.33
CA GLY A 35 -11.90 -5.19 5.06
C GLY A 35 -11.40 -4.69 3.70
N PHE A 36 -12.24 -4.74 2.67
CA PHE A 36 -11.88 -4.24 1.34
C PHE A 36 -11.67 -2.73 1.33
N GLU A 37 -12.59 -1.96 1.93
CA GLU A 37 -12.48 -0.50 2.01
C GLU A 37 -11.24 -0.07 2.80
N THR A 38 -10.95 -0.77 3.90
CA THR A 38 -9.74 -0.53 4.69
C THR A 38 -8.48 -0.80 3.86
N ALA A 39 -8.43 -1.93 3.14
CA ALA A 39 -7.30 -2.25 2.27
C ALA A 39 -7.12 -1.21 1.14
N LEU A 40 -8.23 -0.75 0.54
CA LEU A 40 -8.22 0.25 -0.51
C LEU A 40 -7.67 1.58 0.02
N CYS A 41 -8.20 2.08 1.14
CA CYS A 41 -7.74 3.30 1.79
C CYS A 41 -6.26 3.21 2.17
N MET A 42 -5.80 2.06 2.67
CA MET A 42 -4.39 1.87 3.01
C MET A 42 -3.48 1.93 1.79
N ILE A 43 -3.89 1.35 0.65
CA ILE A 43 -3.15 1.44 -0.61
C ILE A 43 -3.13 2.88 -1.12
N GLU A 44 -4.27 3.55 -1.17
CA GLU A 44 -4.40 4.93 -1.63
C GLU A 44 -3.52 5.89 -0.80
N SER A 45 -3.48 5.71 0.52
CA SER A 45 -2.66 6.53 1.41
C SER A 45 -1.15 6.46 1.14
N GLN A 46 -0.69 5.52 0.30
CA GLN A 46 0.71 5.45 -0.13
C GLN A 46 1.01 6.37 -1.32
N SER A 47 -0.03 6.88 -2.01
CA SER A 47 0.13 7.81 -3.13
C SER A 47 0.97 9.03 -2.71
N PRO A 48 2.00 9.40 -3.48
CA PRO A 48 2.72 10.67 -3.28
C PRO A 48 1.83 11.91 -3.35
N ARG A 49 0.66 11.83 -4.01
CA ARG A 49 -0.29 12.94 -4.10
C ARG A 49 -1.04 13.17 -2.80
N LEU A 50 -1.41 12.09 -2.11
CA LEU A 50 -2.12 12.14 -0.82
C LEU A 50 -1.15 12.30 0.34
N ARG A 51 0.06 11.76 0.22
CA ARG A 51 1.10 11.83 1.23
C ARG A 51 2.42 12.25 0.57
N PRO A 52 2.70 13.57 0.48
CA PRO A 52 3.95 14.06 -0.06
C PRO A 52 5.16 13.38 0.61
N PRO A 53 6.23 13.10 -0.13
CA PRO A 53 7.41 12.43 0.44
C PRO A 53 8.08 13.25 1.54
N ALA A 54 7.94 14.58 1.44
CA ALA A 54 8.42 15.52 2.44
C ALA A 54 7.71 15.36 3.80
N ASP A 55 6.53 14.73 3.85
CA ASP A 55 5.71 14.58 5.05
C ASP A 55 5.93 13.23 5.75
N ASP A 56 6.87 12.41 5.27
CA ASP A 56 7.32 11.22 6.01
C ASP A 56 8.18 11.66 7.20
N ILE A 57 7.51 12.03 8.29
CA ILE A 57 8.10 12.52 9.55
C ILE A 57 9.19 11.54 10.05
N ALA A 58 8.93 10.24 9.97
CA ALA A 58 9.89 9.20 10.35
C ALA A 58 11.19 9.21 9.50
N LEU A 59 11.15 9.71 8.27
CA LEU A 59 12.32 9.80 7.38
C LEU A 59 13.06 11.13 7.52
N ARG A 60 12.41 12.18 8.04
CA ARG A 60 13.04 13.50 8.20
C ARG A 60 14.21 13.46 9.18
N ASP A 61 14.06 12.74 10.28
CA ASP A 61 15.01 12.78 11.40
C ASP A 61 16.09 11.69 11.31
N ILE A 62 15.91 10.69 10.45
CA ILE A 62 16.74 9.47 10.42
C ILE A 62 17.54 9.36 9.11
N VAL A 63 17.08 10.00 8.03
CA VAL A 63 17.64 9.80 6.68
C VAL A 63 18.05 11.14 6.07
N GLU A 64 19.25 11.17 5.50
CA GLU A 64 19.75 12.32 4.73
C GLU A 64 18.73 12.74 3.66
N PRO A 65 18.53 14.05 3.43
CA PRO A 65 17.52 14.55 2.50
C PRO A 65 17.51 13.85 1.13
N GLY A 66 18.68 13.54 0.57
CA GLY A 66 18.78 12.87 -0.73
C GLY A 66 18.45 11.37 -0.72
N ALA A 67 18.50 10.69 0.43
CA ALA A 67 18.15 9.27 0.55
C ALA A 67 16.64 9.06 0.82
N ARG A 68 15.93 10.10 1.26
CA ARG A 68 14.51 10.02 1.67
C ARG A 68 13.61 9.46 0.58
N HIS A 69 13.79 9.87 -0.67
CA HIS A 69 12.93 9.41 -1.77
C HIS A 69 13.15 7.94 -2.14
N ALA A 70 14.41 7.47 -2.11
CA ALA A 70 14.71 6.06 -2.36
C ALA A 70 14.17 5.16 -1.22
N VAL A 71 14.31 5.61 0.04
CA VAL A 71 13.77 4.91 1.20
C VAL A 71 12.24 4.92 1.20
N ALA A 72 11.61 6.06 0.93
CA ALA A 72 10.14 6.17 0.80
C ALA A 72 9.61 5.27 -0.31
N LEU A 73 10.28 5.21 -1.47
CA LEU A 73 9.91 4.33 -2.57
C LEU A 73 9.95 2.86 -2.12
N SER A 74 11.02 2.46 -1.43
CA SER A 74 11.20 1.12 -0.88
C SER A 74 10.09 0.74 0.10
N MET A 75 9.87 1.57 1.13
CA MET A 75 8.91 1.31 2.20
C MET A 75 7.48 1.26 1.68
N ARG A 76 7.09 2.22 0.83
CA ARG A 76 5.71 2.31 0.33
C ARG A 76 5.41 1.18 -0.67
N THR A 77 6.39 0.81 -1.51
CA THR A 77 6.27 -0.34 -2.41
C THR A 77 6.10 -1.65 -1.63
N ALA A 78 6.92 -1.85 -0.59
CA ALA A 78 6.83 -3.03 0.28
C ALA A 78 5.47 -3.09 1.01
N LEU A 79 4.93 -1.95 1.45
CA LEU A 79 3.62 -1.89 2.07
C LEU A 79 2.51 -2.28 1.10
N VAL A 80 2.53 -1.72 -0.12
CA VAL A 80 1.54 -2.08 -1.15
C VAL A 80 1.61 -3.58 -1.46
N GLU A 81 2.81 -4.14 -1.58
CA GLU A 81 2.99 -5.60 -1.78
C GLU A 81 2.42 -6.42 -0.61
N LYS A 82 2.66 -5.97 0.64
CA LYS A 82 2.11 -6.63 1.83
C LYS A 82 0.58 -6.60 1.85
N LEU A 83 -0.03 -5.46 1.53
CA LEU A 83 -1.49 -5.29 1.49
C LEU A 83 -2.14 -6.15 0.40
N LEU A 84 -1.47 -6.34 -0.73
CA LEU A 84 -1.92 -7.25 -1.79
C LEU A 84 -1.80 -8.74 -1.42
N GLY A 85 -1.00 -9.06 -0.40
CA GLY A 85 -0.82 -10.41 0.13
C GLY A 85 -1.96 -10.88 1.05
N CYS A 86 -2.89 -10.00 1.44
CA CYS A 86 -4.03 -10.37 2.27
C CYS A 86 -5.01 -11.27 1.50
N THR A 87 -5.18 -12.53 1.94
CA THR A 87 -5.84 -13.61 1.19
C THR A 87 -7.36 -13.67 1.35
N GLU A 88 -7.93 -12.99 2.36
CA GLU A 88 -9.35 -13.10 2.74
C GLU A 88 -10.30 -12.18 1.95
N ILE A 89 -9.86 -11.65 0.81
CA ILE A 89 -10.63 -10.66 0.03
C ILE A 89 -11.35 -11.34 -1.14
N ALA A 90 -12.65 -11.09 -1.32
CA ALA A 90 -13.45 -11.62 -2.43
C ALA A 90 -12.82 -11.33 -3.81
N VAL A 91 -13.01 -12.23 -4.78
CA VAL A 91 -12.37 -12.19 -6.12
C VAL A 91 -12.56 -10.82 -6.81
N GLY A 92 -13.78 -10.27 -6.81
CA GLY A 92 -14.08 -8.98 -7.43
C GLY A 92 -13.35 -7.80 -6.78
N HIS A 93 -13.27 -7.81 -5.45
CA HIS A 93 -12.55 -6.81 -4.65
C HIS A 93 -11.03 -6.87 -4.89
N ARG A 94 -10.46 -8.08 -5.09
CA ARG A 94 -9.04 -8.23 -5.42
C ARG A 94 -8.66 -7.55 -6.74
N ARG A 95 -9.56 -7.51 -7.73
CA ARG A 95 -9.31 -6.80 -8.99
C ARG A 95 -9.22 -5.29 -8.76
N ALA A 96 -10.17 -4.72 -8.03
CA ALA A 96 -10.18 -3.30 -7.71
C ALA A 96 -8.94 -2.89 -6.89
N LEU A 97 -8.54 -3.71 -5.91
CA LEU A 97 -7.31 -3.48 -5.14
C LEU A 97 -6.06 -3.51 -6.03
N ARG A 98 -5.94 -4.49 -6.92
CA ARG A 98 -4.79 -4.58 -7.84
C ARG A 98 -4.73 -3.42 -8.82
N ALA A 99 -5.87 -2.97 -9.34
CA ALA A 99 -5.95 -1.80 -10.22
C ALA A 99 -5.51 -0.52 -9.48
N THR A 100 -6.00 -0.33 -8.26
CA THR A 100 -5.64 0.82 -7.41
C THR A 100 -4.17 0.78 -7.01
N ALA A 101 -3.67 -0.40 -6.62
CA ALA A 101 -2.25 -0.61 -6.32
C ALA A 101 -1.37 -0.29 -7.53
N LEU A 102 -1.79 -0.65 -8.75
CA LEU A 102 -1.02 -0.33 -9.95
C LEU A 102 -0.92 1.19 -10.15
N ILE A 103 -2.04 1.92 -10.00
CA ILE A 103 -2.06 3.39 -10.08
C ILE A 103 -1.08 3.99 -9.06
N VAL A 104 -1.17 3.56 -7.80
CA VAL A 104 -0.31 4.06 -6.73
C VAL A 104 1.17 3.73 -6.98
N VAL A 105 1.49 2.51 -7.42
CA VAL A 105 2.88 2.12 -7.71
C VAL A 105 3.43 2.90 -8.90
N ASP A 106 2.64 3.15 -9.93
CA ASP A 106 3.06 3.98 -11.06
C ASP A 106 3.28 5.44 -10.64
N GLU A 107 2.45 5.98 -9.75
CA GLU A 107 2.68 7.30 -9.15
C GLU A 107 3.95 7.34 -8.29
N LEU A 108 4.22 6.29 -7.51
CA LEU A 108 5.44 6.16 -6.71
C LEU A 108 6.68 6.15 -7.62
N ILE A 109 6.67 5.36 -8.69
CA ILE A 109 7.77 5.31 -9.66
C ILE A 109 7.94 6.67 -10.34
N ALA A 110 6.86 7.30 -10.79
CA ALA A 110 6.93 8.60 -11.48
C ALA A 110 7.47 9.72 -10.57
N THR A 111 7.09 9.70 -9.29
CA THR A 111 7.43 10.79 -8.35
C THR A 111 8.78 10.57 -7.67
N LEU A 112 9.07 9.34 -7.22
CA LEU A 112 10.25 9.01 -6.41
C LEU A 112 11.35 8.30 -7.21
N GLY A 113 10.99 7.66 -8.33
CA GLY A 113 11.90 6.91 -9.17
C GLY A 113 13.06 7.72 -9.75
N PRO A 114 12.87 8.97 -10.23
CA PRO A 114 13.98 9.79 -10.71
C PRO A 114 15.07 10.00 -9.66
N ASP A 115 14.70 10.20 -8.40
CA ASP A 115 15.66 10.36 -7.31
C ASP A 115 16.35 9.07 -6.91
N ALA A 116 15.61 7.96 -6.85
CA ALA A 116 16.21 6.64 -6.65
C ALA A 116 17.21 6.32 -7.78
N GLN A 117 16.89 6.67 -9.03
CA GLN A 117 17.78 6.48 -10.17
C GLN A 117 19.00 7.42 -10.12
N ARG A 118 18.83 8.70 -9.73
CA ARG A 118 19.96 9.61 -9.54
C ARG A 118 20.94 9.06 -8.50
N ARG A 119 20.42 8.65 -7.35
CA ARG A 119 21.24 8.12 -6.25
C ARG A 119 21.89 6.78 -6.62
N ALA A 120 21.19 5.92 -7.35
CA ALA A 120 21.76 4.69 -7.90
C ALA A 120 23.01 4.88 -8.77
N ASN A 121 23.18 6.06 -9.37
CA ASN A 121 24.30 6.38 -10.27
C ASN A 121 25.26 7.42 -9.68
N ASP A 122 25.04 7.86 -8.45
CA ASP A 122 25.86 8.89 -7.82
C ASP A 122 27.16 8.27 -7.28
N PRO A 123 28.33 8.58 -7.87
CA PRO A 123 29.60 7.99 -7.45
C PRO A 123 30.11 8.56 -6.11
N THR A 124 29.49 9.61 -5.59
CA THR A 124 29.91 10.27 -4.34
C THR A 124 29.39 9.57 -3.09
N ILE A 125 28.39 8.69 -3.23
CA ILE A 125 27.81 7.92 -2.13
C ILE A 125 28.31 6.47 -2.10
N SER A 126 28.07 5.79 -0.98
CA SER A 126 28.52 4.41 -0.78
C SER A 126 27.90 3.43 -1.79
N ALA A 127 28.66 2.40 -2.18
CA ALA A 127 28.17 1.34 -3.07
C ALA A 127 26.92 0.63 -2.49
N THR A 128 26.83 0.52 -1.17
CA THR A 128 25.67 -0.02 -0.46
C THR A 128 24.42 0.82 -0.70
N GLU A 129 24.51 2.14 -0.56
CA GLU A 129 23.39 3.04 -0.83
C GLU A 129 22.99 3.04 -2.30
N GLN A 130 23.95 3.03 -3.21
CA GLN A 130 23.67 2.93 -4.65
C GLN A 130 22.89 1.64 -4.95
N ASN A 131 23.32 0.51 -4.41
CA ASN A 131 22.65 -0.78 -4.58
C ASN A 131 21.25 -0.79 -3.95
N ALA A 132 21.08 -0.18 -2.77
CA ALA A 132 19.77 -0.05 -2.13
C ALA A 132 18.79 0.80 -2.97
N ALA A 133 19.26 1.88 -3.57
CA ALA A 133 18.45 2.73 -4.46
C ALA A 133 18.06 1.99 -5.74
N ARG A 134 19.00 1.28 -6.38
CA ARG A 134 18.72 0.38 -7.53
C ARG A 134 17.70 -0.69 -7.17
N GLY A 135 17.90 -1.35 -6.03
CA GLY A 135 17.02 -2.41 -5.54
C GLY A 135 15.59 -1.92 -5.31
N SER A 136 15.44 -0.74 -4.73
CA SER A 136 14.13 -0.12 -4.47
C SER A 136 13.38 0.23 -5.74
N LEU A 137 14.07 0.85 -6.72
CA LEU A 137 13.47 1.15 -8.02
C LEU A 137 13.08 -0.13 -8.79
N ALA A 138 13.99 -1.11 -8.82
CA ALA A 138 13.73 -2.38 -9.50
C ALA A 138 12.58 -3.17 -8.85
N ALA A 139 12.44 -3.10 -7.52
CA ALA A 139 11.32 -3.72 -6.81
C ALA A 139 9.98 -3.09 -7.20
N ALA A 140 9.90 -1.75 -7.22
CA ALA A 140 8.70 -1.04 -7.63
C ALA A 140 8.30 -1.37 -9.08
N GLN A 141 9.26 -1.37 -10.00
CA GLN A 141 9.04 -1.73 -11.41
C GLN A 141 8.52 -3.17 -11.57
N ARG A 142 9.13 -4.14 -10.87
CA ARG A 142 8.66 -5.54 -10.87
C ARG A 142 7.25 -5.68 -10.30
N LEU A 143 6.91 -4.92 -9.25
CA LEU A 143 5.55 -4.92 -8.70
C LEU A 143 4.54 -4.39 -9.74
N ALA A 144 4.84 -3.26 -10.38
CA ALA A 144 4.00 -2.70 -11.43
C ALA A 144 3.81 -3.67 -12.61
N GLU A 145 4.89 -4.31 -13.06
CA GLU A 145 4.84 -5.30 -14.13
C GLU A 145 3.97 -6.51 -13.77
N ARG A 146 4.15 -7.09 -12.58
CA ARG A 146 3.29 -8.18 -12.09
C ARG A 146 1.82 -7.75 -12.03
N LEU A 147 1.54 -6.56 -11.51
CA LEU A 147 0.18 -6.03 -11.42
C LEU A 147 -0.45 -5.88 -12.80
N ARG A 148 0.26 -5.28 -13.77
CA ARG A 148 -0.19 -5.20 -15.16
C ARG A 148 -0.46 -6.59 -15.73
N ALA A 149 0.46 -7.53 -15.58
CA ALA A 149 0.31 -8.91 -16.07
C ALA A 149 -0.90 -9.62 -15.47
N THR A 150 -1.29 -9.31 -14.23
CA THR A 150 -2.52 -9.87 -13.61
C THR A 150 -3.81 -9.19 -14.06
N LEU A 151 -3.75 -7.95 -14.56
CA LEU A 151 -4.91 -7.19 -15.01
C LEU A 151 -5.16 -7.35 -16.53
N HIS A 152 -4.11 -7.59 -17.31
CA HIS A 152 -4.14 -7.76 -18.76
C HIS A 152 -4.89 -8.99 -19.33
N PRO A 153 -5.04 -10.15 -18.64
CA PRO A 153 -5.67 -11.35 -19.23
C PRO A 153 -7.14 -11.18 -19.62
N PHE A 154 -7.77 -10.07 -19.26
CA PHE A 154 -9.19 -9.79 -19.51
C PHE A 154 -9.43 -8.61 -20.46
N CYS A 155 -8.37 -7.95 -20.97
CA CYS A 155 -8.48 -6.88 -21.95
C CYS A 155 -8.66 -7.38 -23.39
N SER A 156 -8.62 -8.70 -23.62
CA SER A 156 -8.91 -9.31 -24.94
C SER A 156 -10.42 -9.46 -25.24
N GLY A 157 -11.33 -8.90 -24.42
CA GLY A 157 -12.77 -9.08 -24.63
C GLY A 157 -13.70 -7.99 -24.12
N ILE A 158 -13.21 -6.85 -23.60
CA ILE A 158 -14.09 -5.76 -23.15
C ILE A 158 -13.69 -4.46 -23.85
N VAL A 159 -14.37 -4.20 -24.95
CA VAL A 159 -14.55 -2.86 -25.51
C VAL A 159 -15.33 -2.06 -24.47
N TRP A 160 -14.71 -1.05 -23.87
CA TRP A 160 -15.47 -0.02 -23.18
C TRP A 160 -16.06 0.89 -24.27
N CYS A 161 -17.38 0.74 -24.50
CA CYS A 161 -18.19 1.69 -25.24
C CYS A 161 -18.37 2.98 -24.46
#